data_AF-A0A6B8RQJ3-F1
#
_entry.id   AF-A0A6B8RQJ3-F1
#
_cell.length_a   1.000
_cell.length_b   1.000
_cell.length_c   1.000
_cell.angle_alpha   90.00
_cell.angle_beta   90.00
_cell.angle_gamma   90.00
#
_symmetry.space_group_name_H-M   'P 1'
#
loop_
_entity.id
_entity.type
_entity.pdbx_description
1 polymer ?
#
loop_
_entity_poly.entity_id
_entity_poly.type
_entity_poly.pdbx_seq_one_letter_code
_entity_poly.pdbx_strand_id
1 'polypeptide(L)' 'MRKIRNNLKSLLESKGWEQKKLSEVTGIREATISDMCRNINKMYSRQVLEKIADALEIDDINKIIEIENG' A
#
# COMPACT_ATOMS: atom_id res chain seq x y z
N MET A 1 18.01 -7.52 -11.49
CA MET A 1 18.07 -7.81 -10.03
C MET A 1 16.65 -7.91 -9.51
N ARG A 2 16.33 -8.73 -8.50
CA ARG A 2 14.96 -8.75 -7.93
C ARG A 2 14.68 -7.44 -7.19
N LYS A 3 13.50 -6.85 -7.39
CA LYS A 3 13.04 -5.61 -6.73
C LYS A 3 11.72 -5.86 -6.02
N ILE A 4 11.52 -5.21 -4.87
CA ILE A 4 10.24 -5.21 -4.17
C ILE A 4 9.43 -4.02 -4.66
N ARG A 5 8.18 -4.25 -5.06
CA ARG A 5 7.23 -3.23 -5.48
C ARG A 5 5.92 -3.40 -4.71
N ASN A 6 5.23 -2.30 -4.44
CA ASN A 6 3.87 -2.33 -3.95
C ASN A 6 2.88 -1.80 -5.00
N ASN A 7 1.64 -2.28 -4.89
CA ASN A 7 0.53 -2.00 -5.81
C ASN A 7 -0.54 -1.10 -5.18
N LEU A 8 -0.20 -0.37 -4.12
CA LEU A 8 -1.18 0.41 -3.34
C LEU A 8 -1.94 1.43 -4.21
N LYS A 9 -1.24 2.11 -5.12
CA LYS A 9 -1.86 3.08 -6.02
C LYS A 9 -2.97 2.44 -6.86
N SER A 10 -2.67 1.32 -7.51
CA SER A 10 -3.63 0.60 -8.35
C SER A 10 -4.77 0.00 -7.55
N LEU A 11 -4.51 -0.48 -6.32
CA LEU A 11 -5.56 -0.95 -5.41
C LEU A 11 -6.54 0.17 -5.07
N LEU A 12 -6.05 1.37 -4.73
CA LEU A 12 -6.88 2.53 -4.44
C LEU A 12 -7.71 2.96 -5.65
N GLU A 13 -7.09 3.04 -6.83
CA GLU A 13 -7.79 3.36 -8.08
C GLU A 13 -8.90 2.35 -8.38
N SER A 14 -8.64 1.05 -8.22
CA SER A 14 -9.64 -0.01 -8.48
C SER A 14 -10.86 0.05 -7.56
N LYS A 15 -10.68 0.59 -6.34
CA LYS A 15 -11.76 0.80 -5.35
C LYS A 15 -12.36 2.21 -5.41
N GLY A 16 -11.85 3.10 -6.26
CA GLY A 16 -12.26 4.51 -6.33
C GLY A 16 -11.92 5.29 -5.05
N TRP A 17 -10.82 4.94 -4.38
CA TRP A 17 -10.39 5.58 -3.15
C TRP A 17 -9.28 6.60 -3.39
N GLU A 18 -9.39 7.75 -2.72
CA GLU A 18 -8.29 8.70 -2.61
C GLU A 18 -7.32 8.30 -1.48
N GLN A 19 -6.07 8.77 -1.55
CA GLN A 19 -5.06 8.53 -0.51
C GLN A 19 -5.50 9.09 0.85
N LYS A 20 -6.16 10.26 0.85
CA LYS A 20 -6.72 10.89 2.04
C LYS A 20 -7.74 9.98 2.73
N LYS A 21 -8.63 9.34 1.97
CA LYS A 21 -9.60 8.38 2.51
C LYS A 21 -8.90 7.22 3.19
N LEU A 22 -7.88 6.64 2.57
CA LEU A 22 -7.10 5.56 3.20
C LEU A 22 -6.41 6.04 4.49
N SER A 23 -5.89 7.27 4.51
CA SER A 23 -5.28 7.87 5.70
C SER A 23 -6.29 7.97 6.85
N GLU A 24 -7.51 8.46 6.56
CA GLU A 24 -8.57 8.64 7.55
C GLU A 24 -9.03 7.29 8.16
N VAL A 25 -9.25 6.27 7.34
CA VAL A 25 -9.75 4.96 7.83
C VAL A 25 -8.67 4.14 8.55
N THR A 26 -7.41 4.25 8.14
CA THR A 26 -6.30 3.48 8.74
C THR A 26 -5.59 4.21 9.87
N GLY A 27 -5.72 5.54 9.93
CA GLY A 27 -4.88 6.42 10.75
C GLY A 27 -3.40 6.41 10.34
N ILE A 28 -3.04 5.87 9.17
CA ILE A 28 -1.69 5.99 8.61
C ILE A 28 -1.51 7.43 8.12
N ARG A 29 -0.33 8.00 8.32
CA ARG A 29 -0.03 9.35 7.82
C ARG A 29 -0.13 9.38 6.30
N GLU A 30 -0.81 10.39 5.75
CA GLU A 30 -0.96 10.57 4.31
C GLU A 30 0.39 10.58 3.56
N ALA A 31 1.44 11.17 4.15
CA ALA A 31 2.79 11.13 3.59
C ALA A 31 3.33 9.69 3.41
N THR A 32 3.07 8.79 4.36
CA THR A 32 3.46 7.38 4.26
C THR A 32 2.69 6.67 3.15
N ILE A 33 1.39 6.94 3.02
CA ILE A 33 0.57 6.41 1.93
C ILE A 33 1.06 6.92 0.58
N SER A 34 1.38 8.22 0.48
CA SER A 34 1.92 8.84 -0.73
C SER A 34 3.28 8.24 -1.13
N ASP A 35 4.16 7.98 -0.18
CA ASP A 35 5.45 7.32 -0.44
C ASP A 35 5.27 5.89 -0.95
N MET A 36 4.32 5.14 -0.36
CA MET A 36 3.97 3.80 -0.84
C MET A 36 3.39 3.84 -2.25
N CYS A 37 2.39 4.69 -2.52
CA CYS A 37 1.81 4.84 -3.85
C CYS A 37 2.85 5.21 -4.93
N ARG A 38 3.92 5.91 -4.56
CA ARG A 38 5.05 6.27 -5.43
C ARG A 38 6.17 5.23 -5.47
N ASN A 39 6.08 4.16 -4.67
CA ASN A 39 7.11 3.13 -4.54
C ASN A 39 8.50 3.69 -4.14
N ILE A 40 8.54 4.75 -3.35
CA ILE A 40 9.79 5.36 -2.85
C ILE A 40 10.07 5.07 -1.37
N ASN A 41 9.15 4.38 -0.69
CA ASN A 41 9.30 4.02 0.70
C ASN A 41 10.45 3.01 0.87
N LYS A 42 11.27 3.19 1.92
CA LYS A 42 12.44 2.34 2.19
C LYS A 42 12.09 1.05 2.95
N MET A 43 10.96 1.03 3.62
CA MET A 43 10.51 -0.08 4.45
C MET A 43 8.99 -0.20 4.42
N TYR A 44 8.51 -1.42 4.66
CA TYR A 44 7.10 -1.70 4.92
C TYR A 44 7.00 -2.21 6.35
N SER A 45 6.35 -1.43 7.23
CA SER A 45 6.11 -1.92 8.59
C SER A 45 4.94 -2.91 8.58
N ARG A 46 5.04 -3.94 9.42
CA ARG A 46 3.97 -4.94 9.59
C ARG A 46 2.61 -4.29 9.84
N GLN A 47 2.58 -3.33 10.78
CA GLN A 47 1.38 -2.59 11.15
C GLN A 47 0.75 -1.81 9.98
N VAL A 48 1.56 -1.23 9.10
CA VAL A 48 1.05 -0.52 7.91
C VAL A 48 0.40 -1.50 6.95
N LEU A 49 1.03 -2.65 6.71
CA LEU A 49 0.48 -3.68 5.83
C LEU A 49 -0.81 -4.28 6.39
N GLU A 50 -0.85 -4.61 7.67
CA GLU A 50 -2.04 -5.12 8.36
C GLU A 50 -3.20 -4.12 8.24
N LYS A 51 -2.97 -2.84 8.56
CA LYS A 51 -4.00 -1.79 8.44
C LYS A 51 -4.52 -1.60 7.02
N ILE A 52 -3.64 -1.67 6.02
CA ILE A 52 -4.03 -1.57 4.61
C ILE A 52 -4.83 -2.81 4.20
N ALA A 53 -4.39 -4.00 4.62
CA ALA A 53 -5.09 -5.25 4.35
C ALA A 53 -6.50 -5.24 4.93
N ASP A 54 -6.65 -4.86 6.20
CA ASP A 54 -7.95 -4.75 6.88
C ASP A 54 -8.84 -3.70 6.19
N ALA A 55 -8.33 -2.49 5.94
CA ALA A 55 -9.12 -1.41 5.36
C ALA A 55 -9.55 -1.68 3.91
N LEU A 56 -8.78 -2.47 3.17
CA LEU A 56 -9.06 -2.81 1.78
C LEU A 56 -9.67 -4.20 1.60
N GLU A 57 -9.91 -4.94 2.70
CA GLU A 57 -10.42 -6.31 2.71
C GLU A 57 -9.56 -7.24 1.82
N ILE A 58 -8.26 -7.30 2.10
CA ILE A 58 -7.27 -8.08 1.35
C ILE A 58 -6.70 -9.20 2.22
N ASP A 59 -6.94 -10.44 1.82
CA ASP A 59 -6.41 -11.63 2.51
C ASP A 59 -5.06 -12.13 1.93
N ASP A 60 -4.66 -11.66 0.75
CA ASP A 60 -3.42 -12.04 0.08
C ASP A 60 -2.45 -10.85 -0.01
N ILE A 61 -1.35 -10.93 0.75
CA ILE A 61 -0.30 -9.90 0.77
C ILE A 61 0.30 -9.63 -0.61
N ASN A 62 0.26 -10.58 -1.55
CA ASN A 62 0.77 -10.39 -2.91
C ASN A 62 -0.04 -9.34 -3.70
N LYS A 63 -1.27 -9.02 -3.26
CA LYS A 63 -2.04 -7.91 -3.81
C LYS A 63 -1.45 -6.55 -3.42
N ILE A 64 -0.77 -6.47 -2.28
CA ILE A 64 -0.17 -5.25 -1.74
C ILE A 64 1.29 -5.15 -2.17
N ILE A 65 2.08 -6.21 -2.03
CA ILE A 65 3.53 -6.23 -2.29
C ILE A 65 3.89 -7.43 -3.18
N GLU A 66 4.75 -7.21 -4.16
CA GLU A 66 5.29 -8.26 -5.02
C GLU A 66 6.80 -8.11 -5.24
N ILE A 67 7.42 -9.18 -5.74
CA ILE A 67 8.81 -9.18 -6.19
C ILE A 67 8.83 -9.21 -7.71
N GLU A 68 9.34 -8.16 -8.34
CA GLU A 68 9.47 -8.05 -9.79
C GLU A 68 10.92 -8.25 -10.25
N ASN A 69 11.08 -8.66 -11.52
CA ASN A 69 12.37 -8.59 -12.20
C ASN A 69 12.61 -7.15 -12.62
N GLY A 70 13.72 -6.55 -12.19
CA GLY A 70 14.04 -5.17 -12.55
C GLY A 70 15.48 -4.93 -12.94
#